data_AF-A0A1F9Y3J9-F1
#
_entry.id   AF-A0A1F9Y3J9-F1
#
_cell.length_a   1.000
_cell.length_b   1.000
_cell.length_c   1.000
_cell.angle_alpha   90.00
_cell.angle_beta   90.00
_cell.angle_gamma   90.00
#
_symmetry.space_group_name_H-M   'P 1'
#
loop_
_entity.id
_entity.type
_entity.pdbx_description
1 polymer ?
#
loop_
_entity_poly.entity_id
_entity_poly.type
_entity_poly.pdbx_seq_one_letter_code
_entity_poly.pdbx_strand_id
1 'polypeptide(L)'
;MKGYTYILECADGSYYTGSTNNLVRRLQQHANLQGANYTRKKHPSKLAYFEVHKRIDIAFYREKQIQGWSHAKKKALIEANKRQLIVLSKNYTQFPRSEIVLEPVTSTGSVTD
;
A
#
# COMPACT_ATOMS: atom_id res chain seq x y z
N MET A 1 0.00 20.95 -9.30
CA MET A 1 1.22 20.36 -8.68
C MET A 1 1.04 18.86 -8.58
N LYS A 2 2.07 18.07 -8.92
CA LYS A 2 2.04 16.60 -8.81
C LYS A 2 1.79 16.16 -7.36
N GLY A 3 1.12 15.02 -7.20
CA GLY A 3 0.85 14.41 -5.90
C GLY A 3 1.39 12.98 -5.86
N TYR A 4 1.67 12.49 -4.66
CA TYR A 4 2.12 11.14 -4.39
C TYR A 4 1.20 10.51 -3.37
N THR A 5 0.82 9.25 -3.60
CA THR A 5 0.25 8.38 -2.56
C THR A 5 1.31 7.36 -2.20
N TYR A 6 1.51 7.08 -0.92
CA TYR A 6 2.56 6.18 -0.47
C TYR A 6 2.08 5.26 0.66
N ILE A 7 2.74 4.11 0.78
CA ILE A 7 2.57 3.18 1.89
C ILE A 7 3.92 2.96 2.57
N LEU A 8 3.95 3.16 3.88
CA LEU A 8 5.07 2.80 4.74
C LEU A 8 4.74 1.51 5.48
N GLU A 9 5.73 0.63 5.59
CA GLU A 9 5.70 -0.51 6.49
C GLU A 9 6.29 -0.06 7.83
N CYS A 10 5.55 -0.30 8.91
CA CYS A 10 5.95 -0.03 10.28
C CYS A 10 6.69 -1.25 10.87
N ALA A 11 7.44 -1.05 11.95
CA ALA A 11 8.17 -2.14 12.62
C ALA A 11 7.26 -3.28 13.12
N ASP A 12 5.98 -3.01 13.40
CA ASP A 12 4.97 -4.00 13.81
C ASP A 12 4.32 -4.74 12.62
N GLY A 13 4.81 -4.54 11.39
CA GLY A 13 4.23 -5.11 10.17
C GLY A 13 2.92 -4.44 9.72
N SER A 14 2.48 -3.37 10.40
CA SER A 14 1.32 -2.58 9.96
C SER A 14 1.67 -1.64 8.80
N TYR A 15 0.67 -1.29 8.01
CA TYR A 15 0.82 -0.39 6.86
C TYR A 15 0.21 0.97 7.15
N TYR A 16 1.04 2.01 7.06
CA TYR A 16 0.61 3.41 7.09
C TYR A 16 0.47 3.94 5.66
N THR A 17 -0.65 4.60 5.35
CA THR A 17 -0.91 5.19 4.02
C THR A 17 -1.04 6.69 4.15
N GLY A 18 -0.37 7.44 3.28
CA GLY A 18 -0.49 8.90 3.22
C GLY A 18 -0.32 9.45 1.80
N SER A 19 -0.54 10.75 1.67
CA SER A 19 -0.27 11.50 0.45
C SER A 19 0.56 12.77 0.72
N THR A 20 1.25 13.24 -0.32
CA THR A 20 2.14 14.41 -0.25
C THR A 20 2.41 14.96 -1.64
N ASN A 21 2.79 16.23 -1.74
CA ASN A 21 3.32 16.83 -2.97
C ASN A 21 4.84 16.66 -3.11
N ASN A 22 5.52 16.29 -2.02
CA ASN A 22 6.96 16.05 -1.97
C ASN A 22 7.22 14.79 -1.15
N LEU A 23 7.50 13.69 -1.84
CA LEU A 23 7.72 12.39 -1.21
C LEU A 23 9.01 12.36 -0.39
N VAL A 24 10.12 12.84 -0.94
CA VAL A 24 11.44 12.84 -0.29
C VAL A 24 11.41 13.60 1.03
N ARG A 25 10.87 14.83 1.02
CA ARG A 25 10.72 15.64 2.24
C ARG A 25 9.87 14.92 3.28
N ARG A 26 8.79 14.25 2.87
CA ARG A 26 7.89 13.54 3.78
C ARG A 26 8.58 12.32 4.41
N LEU A 27 9.36 11.57 3.64
CA LEU A 27 10.14 10.43 4.17
C LEU A 27 11.18 10.91 5.19
N GLN A 28 11.87 12.02 4.93
CA GLN A 28 12.80 12.63 5.88
C GLN A 28 12.11 13.07 7.17
N GLN A 29 10.92 13.66 7.08
CA GLN A 29 10.12 14.02 8.27
C GLN A 29 9.75 12.80 9.13
N HIS A 30 9.42 11.67 8.49
CA HIS A 30 9.13 10.42 9.20
C HIS A 30 10.41 9.83 9.83
N ALA A 31 11.52 9.82 9.10
CA ALA A 31 12.81 9.32 9.60
C ALA A 31 13.32 10.14 10.80
N ASN A 32 13.14 11.46 10.78
CA ASN A 32 13.60 12.36 11.84
C ASN A 32 12.60 12.50 13.00
N LEU A 33 11.52 11.69 13.04
CA LEU A 33 10.43 11.76 14.02
C LEU A 33 9.75 13.15 14.12
N GLN A 34 9.86 13.98 13.09
CA GLN A 34 9.26 15.31 13.00
C GLN A 34 7.83 15.27 12.41
N GLY A 35 7.23 14.08 12.29
CA GLY A 35 5.83 13.88 11.93
C GLY A 35 4.89 13.98 13.14
N ALA A 36 3.60 14.27 12.90
CA ALA A 36 2.55 14.42 13.91
C ALA A 36 2.59 13.32 15.00
N ASN A 37 2.13 13.63 16.22
CA ASN A 37 2.23 12.80 17.44
C ASN A 37 1.98 11.28 17.30
N TYR A 38 1.21 10.85 16.28
CA TYR A 38 0.96 9.44 15.95
C TYR A 38 2.21 8.68 15.47
N THR A 39 3.14 9.33 14.75
CA THR A 39 4.33 8.68 14.15
C THR A 39 5.51 8.50 15.09
N ARG A 40 5.47 9.08 16.29
CA ARG A 40 6.54 8.91 17.30
C ARG A 40 6.54 7.53 17.98
N LYS A 41 5.42 6.78 17.90
CA LYS A 41 5.27 5.47 18.57
C LYS A 41 5.43 4.25 17.65
N LYS A 42 5.45 4.42 16.31
CA LYS A 42 5.37 3.29 15.37
C LYS A 42 6.53 3.14 14.38
N HIS A 43 7.54 4.01 14.42
CA HIS A 43 8.75 3.95 13.57
C HIS A 43 8.48 3.39 12.17
N PRO A 44 7.85 4.17 11.26
CA PRO A 44 7.73 3.77 9.87
C PRO A 44 9.13 3.45 9.34
N SER A 45 9.40 2.17 9.09
CA SER A 45 10.76 1.66 8.91
C SER A 45 11.17 1.62 7.44
N LYS A 46 10.18 1.53 6.53
CA LYS A 46 10.44 1.36 5.10
C LYS A 46 9.34 1.95 4.23
N LEU A 47 9.73 2.62 3.14
CA LEU A 47 8.81 2.91 2.03
C LEU A 47 8.55 1.62 1.27
N ALA A 48 7.34 1.09 1.41
CA ALA A 48 6.93 -0.17 0.77
C ALA A 48 6.36 0.06 -0.64
N TYR A 49 5.70 1.20 -0.86
CA TYR A 49 5.01 1.49 -2.12
C TYR A 49 4.78 2.99 -2.32
N PHE A 50 4.75 3.45 -3.58
CA PHE A 50 4.25 4.77 -3.94
C PHE A 50 3.66 4.82 -5.36
N GLU A 51 2.69 5.71 -5.56
CA GLU A 51 2.09 6.08 -6.84
C GLU A 51 2.31 7.58 -7.09
N VAL A 52 2.50 7.96 -8.36
CA VAL A 52 2.61 9.36 -8.78
C VAL A 52 1.35 9.78 -9.53
N HIS A 53 0.81 10.93 -9.17
CA HIS A 53 -0.39 11.50 -9.76
C HIS A 53 -0.13 12.90 -10.31
N LYS A 54 -0.86 13.27 -11.36
CA LYS A 54 -0.74 14.59 -12.00
C LYS A 54 -1.14 15.73 -11.06
N ARG A 55 -2.02 15.47 -10.09
CA ARG A 55 -2.56 16.44 -9.14
C ARG A 55 -2.62 15.85 -7.72
N ILE A 56 -2.55 16.72 -6.71
CA ILE A 56 -2.55 16.34 -5.29
C ILE A 56 -3.90 15.82 -4.80
N ASP A 57 -5.01 16.32 -5.34
CA ASP A 57 -6.37 15.84 -5.04
C ASP A 57 -6.55 14.38 -5.45
N ILE A 58 -6.03 13.97 -6.60
CA ILE A 58 -6.05 12.56 -7.04
C ILE A 58 -5.28 11.69 -6.04
N ALA A 59 -4.13 12.14 -5.57
CA ALA A 59 -3.35 11.42 -4.55
C ALA A 59 -4.11 11.30 -3.22
N PHE A 60 -4.85 12.34 -2.83
CA PHE A 60 -5.69 12.32 -1.63
C PHE A 60 -6.88 11.35 -1.76
N TYR A 61 -7.58 11.33 -2.90
CA TYR A 61 -8.64 10.36 -3.16
C TYR A 61 -8.10 8.93 -3.13
N ARG A 62 -6.93 8.70 -3.72
CA ARG A 62 -6.26 7.39 -3.72
C ARG A 62 -5.84 6.96 -2.31
N GLU A 63 -5.31 7.89 -1.50
CA GLU A 63 -5.02 7.65 -0.09
C GLU A 63 -6.27 7.19 0.66
N LYS A 64 -7.39 7.92 0.51
CA LYS A 64 -8.65 7.57 1.18
C LYS A 64 -9.17 6.20 0.76
N GLN A 65 -9.06 5.87 -0.53
CA GLN A 65 -9.41 4.56 -1.04
C GLN A 65 -8.58 3.45 -0.39
N ILE A 66 -7.25 3.61 -0.32
CA ILE A 66 -6.34 2.60 0.23
C ILE A 66 -6.47 2.51 1.76
N GLN A 67 -6.73 3.61 2.47
CA GLN A 67 -6.87 3.61 3.93
C GLN A 67 -7.90 2.57 4.42
N GLY A 68 -9.05 2.47 3.73
CA GLY A 68 -10.11 1.49 4.03
C GLY A 68 -9.85 0.06 3.56
N TRP A 69 -8.72 -0.22 2.91
CA TRP A 69 -8.40 -1.57 2.47
C TRP A 69 -7.91 -2.46 3.60
N SER A 70 -8.22 -3.76 3.50
CA SER A 70 -7.65 -4.79 4.35
C SER A 70 -6.13 -4.85 4.21
N HIS A 71 -5.46 -5.37 5.25
CA HIS A 71 -4.01 -5.58 5.24
C HIS A 71 -3.57 -6.43 4.03
N ALA A 72 -4.28 -7.54 3.77
CA ALA A 72 -4.01 -8.42 2.62
C ALA A 72 -4.10 -7.68 1.27
N LYS A 73 -5.09 -6.78 1.10
CA LYS A 73 -5.25 -6.03 -0.15
C LYS A 73 -4.15 -4.97 -0.33
N LYS A 74 -3.70 -4.34 0.77
CA LYS A 74 -2.53 -3.45 0.76
C LYS A 74 -1.24 -4.24 0.43
N LYS A 75 -1.06 -5.42 1.00
CA LYS A 75 0.07 -6.31 0.70
C LYS A 75 0.10 -6.70 -0.78
N ALA A 76 -1.04 -7.12 -1.34
CA ALA A 76 -1.15 -7.43 -2.77
C ALA A 76 -0.83 -6.22 -3.67
N LEU A 77 -1.13 -4.99 -3.22
CA LEU A 77 -0.73 -3.76 -3.93
C LEU A 77 0.80 -3.57 -3.90
N ILE A 78 1.41 -3.70 -2.72
CA ILE A 78 2.85 -3.56 -2.51
C ILE A 78 3.63 -4.58 -3.36
N GLU A 79 3.15 -5.82 -3.42
CA GLU A 79 3.76 -6.92 -4.18
C GLU A 79 3.42 -6.89 -5.69
N ALA A 80 2.68 -5.86 -6.15
CA ALA A 80 2.18 -5.76 -7.51
C ALA A 80 1.36 -6.99 -7.99
N ASN A 81 0.75 -7.72 -7.05
CA ASN A 81 -0.05 -8.91 -7.33
C ASN A 81 -1.47 -8.54 -7.80
N LYS A 82 -1.58 -8.23 -9.09
CA LYS A 82 -2.85 -7.83 -9.73
C LYS A 82 -3.96 -8.86 -9.56
N ARG A 83 -3.64 -10.16 -9.62
CA ARG A 83 -4.64 -11.24 -9.47
C ARG A 83 -5.24 -11.22 -8.08
N GLN A 84 -4.41 -11.18 -7.04
CA GLN A 84 -4.90 -11.09 -5.66
C GLN A 84 -5.65 -9.78 -5.40
N LEU A 85 -5.22 -8.66 -5.98
CA LEU A 85 -5.96 -7.39 -5.88
C LEU A 85 -7.39 -7.50 -6.40
N ILE A 86 -7.58 -8.16 -7.56
CA ILE A 86 -8.91 -8.39 -8.14
C ILE A 86 -9.74 -9.24 -7.19
N VAL A 87 -9.21 -10.37 -6.72
CA VAL A 87 -9.92 -11.26 -5.79
C VAL A 87 -10.32 -10.51 -4.51
N LEU A 88 -9.39 -9.81 -3.88
CA LEU A 88 -9.59 -9.07 -2.64
C LEU A 88 -10.46 -7.81 -2.81
N SER A 89 -10.80 -7.43 -4.04
CA SER A 89 -11.72 -6.32 -4.32
C SER A 89 -13.18 -6.73 -4.42
N LYS A 90 -13.46 -8.03 -4.58
CA LYS A 90 -14.84 -8.53 -4.71
C LYS A 90 -15.58 -8.42 -3.39
N ASN A 91 -16.85 -8.04 -3.47
CA ASN A 91 -17.75 -8.06 -2.31
C ASN A 91 -18.21 -9.51 -2.05
N TYR A 92 -17.87 -10.05 -0.88
CA TYR A 92 -18.20 -11.44 -0.54
C TYR A 92 -19.69 -11.70 -0.30
N THR A 93 -20.52 -10.67 -0.11
CA THR A 93 -21.98 -10.85 -0.07
C THR A 93 -22.56 -11.16 -1.43
N GLN A 94 -21.87 -10.77 -2.51
CA GLN A 94 -22.28 -11.02 -3.90
C GLN A 94 -21.42 -12.12 -4.56
N PHE A 95 -20.24 -12.42 -4.02
CA PHE A 95 -19.31 -13.43 -4.54
C PHE A 95 -18.74 -14.27 -3.40
N PRO A 96 -19.39 -15.40 -3.02
CA PRO A 96 -18.93 -16.26 -1.94
C PRO A 96 -17.48 -16.71 -2.13
N ARG A 97 -16.72 -16.80 -1.04
CA ARG A 97 -15.29 -17.17 -1.09
C ARG A 97 -15.06 -18.60 -1.62
N SER A 98 -16.07 -19.46 -1.53
CA SER A 98 -16.08 -20.81 -2.08
C SER A 98 -16.02 -20.85 -3.61
N GLU A 99 -16.47 -19.79 -4.30
CA GLU A 99 -16.48 -19.71 -5.76
C GLU A 99 -15.23 -19.03 -6.33
N ILE A 100 -14.42 -18.40 -5.47
CA ILE A 100 -13.17 -17.78 -5.88
C ILE A 100 -12.04 -18.82 -5.73
N VAL A 101 -11.84 -19.60 -6.79
CA VAL A 101 -10.72 -20.55 -6.88
C VAL A 101 -9.40 -19.75 -6.89
N LEU A 102 -8.67 -19.80 -5.78
CA LEU A 102 -7.28 -19.37 -5.72
C LEU A 102 -6.43 -20.53 -6.24
N GLU A 103 -6.21 -20.57 -7.55
CA GLU A 103 -5.20 -21.43 -8.15
C GLU A 103 -3.85 -21.13 -7.47
N PRO A 104 -3.10 -22.15 -7.00
CA PRO A 104 -1.84 -21.94 -6.30
C PRO A 104 -0.86 -21.20 -7.22
N VAL A 105 -0.16 -20.20 -6.65
CA VAL A 105 1.00 -19.58 -7.29
C VAL A 105 2.06 -20.66 -7.48
N THR A 106 2.20 -21.18 -8.69
CA THR A 106 3.38 -21.91 -9.09
C THR A 106 4.51 -20.90 -9.23
N SER A 107 5.53 -21.04 -8.37
CA SER A 107 6.78 -20.30 -8.47
C SER A 107 7.42 -20.60 -9.83
N THR A 108 7.35 -19.65 -10.75
CA THR A 108 8.15 -19.60 -11.97
C THR A 108 9.01 -18.33 -11.84
N GLY A 109 10.35 -18.38 -11.85
CA GLY A 109 11.23 -19.52 -12.06
C GLY A 109 12.63 -19.31 -11.49
N SER A 110 13.32 -20.43 -11.46
CA SER A 110 14.78 -20.57 -11.45
C SER A 110 15.43 -19.63 -12.44
N VAL A 111 16.34 -18.77 -11.95
CA VAL A 111 17.43 -18.26 -12.77
C VAL A 111 18.59 -19.23 -12.56
N THR A 112 18.80 -20.09 -13.55
CA THR A 112 20.06 -20.80 -13.77
C THR A 112 20.77 -20.13 -14.94
N ASP A 113 22.09 -20.04 -14.76
CA ASP A 113 23.18 -19.57 -15.62
C ASP A 113 23.49 -18.07 -15.64
#